data_AF-A0ABD7EXM1-F1
#
_entry.id   AF-A0ABD7EXM1-F1
#
_cell.length_a   1.000
_cell.length_b   1.000
_cell.length_c   1.000
_cell.angle_alpha   90.00
_cell.angle_beta   90.00
_cell.angle_gamma   90.00
#
_symmetry.space_group_name_H-M   'P 1'
#
loop_
_entity.id
_entity.type
_entity.pdbx_description
1 polymer ?
#
loop_
_entity_poly.entity_id
_entity_poly.type
_entity_poly.pdbx_seq_one_letter_code
_entity_poly.pdbx_strand_id
1 'polypeptide(L)'
;MHGYNDYPPHLFYKGTVKISVILEQAQRDTNGINKLNKVHELFGTPAVGLVARIRRYINGEALKMPEAINNEKYPFKAIKYAHCTDWDKFNEENGSINDLAHLRAYFWDCNPYGEELMCITHFLRKQTEKLHPKDTEISLQEKDKFEKNGFSYED
;
A
#
# COMPACT_ATOMS: atom_id res chain seq x y z
N MET A 1 9.87 4.35 24.79
CA MET A 1 9.18 3.07 24.52
C MET A 1 9.00 2.98 23.02
N HIS A 2 9.80 2.18 22.33
CA HIS A 2 9.65 1.98 20.89
C HIS A 2 8.37 1.18 20.66
N GLY A 3 7.39 1.77 19.97
CA GLY A 3 6.09 1.13 19.70
C GLY A 3 6.14 -0.01 18.69
N TYR A 4 7.31 -0.29 18.11
CA TYR A 4 7.57 -1.34 17.13
C TYR A 4 8.51 -2.37 17.76
N ASN A 5 8.05 -3.61 17.91
CA ASN A 5 8.79 -4.66 18.60
C ASN A 5 9.38 -5.71 17.65
N ASP A 6 8.70 -6.02 16.54
CA ASP A 6 9.10 -7.10 15.63
C ASP A 6 9.55 -6.58 14.25
N TYR A 7 8.94 -5.49 13.79
CA TYR A 7 9.18 -4.91 12.47
C TYR A 7 9.23 -3.38 12.57
N PRO A 8 10.42 -2.78 12.78
CA PRO A 8 10.56 -1.33 12.75
C PRO A 8 10.19 -0.78 11.37
N PRO A 9 9.62 0.43 11.25
CA PRO A 9 9.36 1.08 9.98
C PRO A 9 10.62 1.09 9.11
N HIS A 10 10.46 0.76 7.83
CA HIS A 10 11.60 0.57 6.94
C HIS A 10 11.39 1.31 5.62
N LEU A 11 12.48 1.86 5.07
CA LEU A 11 12.53 2.47 3.76
C LEU A 11 12.20 1.40 2.72
N PHE A 12 11.09 1.60 2.02
CA PHE A 12 10.76 0.76 0.88
C PHE A 12 11.42 1.28 -0.40
N TYR A 13 11.19 2.57 -0.71
CA TYR A 13 11.63 3.16 -1.97
C TYR A 13 11.73 4.67 -1.86
N LYS A 14 12.88 5.22 -2.29
CA LYS A 14 13.08 6.66 -2.45
C LYS A 14 12.85 7.03 -3.92
N GLY A 15 11.75 7.72 -4.19
CA GLY A 15 11.46 8.24 -5.52
C GLY A 15 11.93 9.67 -5.70
N THR A 16 11.52 10.26 -6.82
CA THR A 16 11.87 11.65 -7.19
C THR A 16 11.12 12.71 -6.38
N VAL A 17 9.90 12.39 -5.91
CA VAL A 17 9.03 13.34 -5.19
C VAL A 17 8.89 12.98 -3.72
N LYS A 18 8.78 11.68 -3.41
CA LYS A 18 8.51 11.19 -2.06
C LYS A 18 9.45 10.06 -1.66
N ILE A 19 9.49 9.79 -0.37
CA ILE A 19 10.02 8.55 0.21
C ILE A 19 8.86 7.68 0.64
N SER A 20 8.93 6.39 0.35
CA SER A 20 7.96 5.43 0.86
C SER A 20 8.54 4.59 1.97
N VAL A 21 7.79 4.54 3.07
CA VAL A 21 8.09 3.77 4.25
C VAL A 21 7.01 2.70 4.39
N ILE A 22 7.42 1.48 4.69
CA ILE A 22 6.51 0.38 5.05
C ILE A 22 6.50 0.21 6.56
N LEU A 23 5.30 0.11 7.12
CA LEU A 23 5.11 -0.01 8.56
C LEU A 23 4.98 -1.47 8.99
N GLU A 24 4.76 -1.70 10.29
CA GLU A 24 4.84 -3.03 10.89
C GLU A 24 3.82 -3.99 10.27
N GLN A 25 2.56 -3.57 10.12
CA GLN A 25 1.56 -4.45 9.56
C GLN A 25 1.82 -4.78 8.08
N ALA A 26 2.25 -3.80 7.28
CA ALA A 26 2.68 -4.02 5.89
C ALA A 26 3.86 -5.00 5.78
N GLN A 27 4.79 -4.95 6.73
CA GLN A 27 5.88 -5.93 6.82
C GLN A 27 5.35 -7.32 7.19
N ARG A 28 4.41 -7.43 8.14
CA ARG A 28 3.76 -8.71 8.46
C ARG A 28 3.05 -9.31 7.24
N ASP A 29 2.35 -8.50 6.46
CA ASP A 29 1.63 -8.92 5.25
C ASP A 29 2.57 -9.42 4.13
N THR A 30 3.84 -9.03 4.18
CA THR A 30 4.90 -9.43 3.23
C THR A 30 5.81 -10.51 3.81
N ASN A 31 5.42 -11.16 4.92
CA ASN A 31 6.24 -12.13 5.66
C ASN A 31 7.61 -11.56 6.10
N GLY A 32 7.61 -10.30 6.54
CA GLY A 32 8.81 -9.58 6.98
C GLY A 32 9.69 -9.06 5.84
N ILE A 33 9.25 -9.16 4.58
CA ILE A 33 10.03 -8.67 3.45
C ILE A 33 9.91 -7.15 3.37
N ASN A 34 10.94 -6.47 3.84
CA ASN A 34 10.98 -5.02 3.84
C ASN A 34 11.28 -4.37 2.46
N LYS A 35 11.68 -5.18 1.47
CA LYS A 35 11.96 -4.74 0.10
C LYS A 35 10.92 -5.33 -0.86
N LEU A 36 9.85 -4.58 -1.20
CA LEU A 36 8.74 -5.12 -2.01
C LEU A 36 9.15 -5.57 -3.43
N ASN A 37 10.29 -5.15 -3.95
CA ASN A 37 10.80 -5.69 -5.22
C ASN A 37 11.22 -7.17 -5.11
N LYS A 38 11.41 -7.69 -3.89
CA LYS A 38 11.61 -9.11 -3.59
C LYS A 38 10.29 -9.84 -3.30
N VAL A 39 9.18 -9.11 -3.19
CA VAL A 39 7.86 -9.70 -2.99
C VAL A 39 7.31 -10.08 -4.36
N HIS A 40 7.33 -11.39 -4.66
CA HIS A 40 6.78 -11.92 -5.90
C HIS A 40 5.25 -11.95 -5.87
N GLU A 41 4.69 -12.35 -4.73
CA GLU A 41 3.25 -12.49 -4.53
C GLU A 41 2.81 -11.89 -3.20
N LEU A 42 1.60 -11.34 -3.19
CA LEU A 42 0.86 -10.94 -2.00
C LEU A 42 -0.50 -11.63 -2.04
N PHE A 43 -0.84 -12.37 -1.00
CA PHE A 43 -2.13 -13.08 -0.89
C PHE A 43 -2.46 -13.94 -2.13
N GLY A 44 -1.45 -14.64 -2.67
CA GLY A 44 -1.57 -15.51 -3.86
C GLY A 44 -1.82 -14.76 -5.17
N THR A 45 -1.46 -13.48 -5.25
CA THR A 45 -1.54 -12.67 -6.47
C THR A 45 -0.18 -12.04 -6.77
N PRO A 46 0.28 -12.02 -8.04
CA PRO A 46 1.51 -11.34 -8.43
C PRO A 46 1.54 -9.88 -7.97
N ALA A 47 2.56 -9.51 -7.17
CA ALA A 47 2.67 -8.19 -6.56
C ALA A 47 3.26 -7.13 -7.52
N VAL A 48 3.86 -7.56 -8.64
CA VAL A 48 4.59 -6.70 -9.58
C VAL A 48 3.79 -5.48 -10.04
N GLY A 49 2.51 -5.67 -10.36
CA GLY A 49 1.64 -4.58 -10.82
C GLY A 49 1.32 -3.57 -9.73
N LEU A 50 1.13 -4.02 -8.49
CA LEU A 50 0.93 -3.14 -7.33
C LEU A 50 2.21 -2.34 -7.04
N VAL A 51 3.35 -3.01 -6.98
CA VAL A 51 4.67 -2.39 -6.72
C VAL A 51 5.01 -1.34 -7.78
N ALA A 52 4.71 -1.63 -9.06
CA ALA A 52 4.88 -0.67 -10.14
C ALA A 52 4.03 0.60 -9.93
N ARG A 53 2.75 0.45 -9.54
CA ARG A 53 1.87 1.61 -9.26
C ARG A 53 2.34 2.42 -8.06
N ILE A 54 2.82 1.76 -7.00
CA ILE A 54 3.42 2.43 -5.84
C ILE A 54 4.60 3.29 -6.27
N ARG A 55 5.55 2.74 -7.05
CA ARG A 55 6.72 3.51 -7.55
C ARG A 55 6.32 4.72 -8.39
N ARG A 56 5.35 4.54 -9.31
CA ARG A 56 4.81 5.63 -10.13
C ARG A 56 4.27 6.76 -9.25
N TYR A 57 3.47 6.43 -8.24
CA TYR A 57 2.93 7.41 -7.30
C TYR A 57 4.03 8.17 -6.54
N ILE A 58 5.03 7.46 -6.01
CA ILE A 58 6.16 8.04 -5.26
C ILE A 58 7.02 8.95 -6.16
N ASN A 59 7.11 8.64 -7.46
CA ASN A 59 7.79 9.46 -8.45
C ASN A 59 6.95 10.64 -8.97
N GLY A 60 5.72 10.83 -8.47
CA GLY A 60 4.83 11.91 -8.90
C GLY A 60 4.09 11.65 -10.21
N GLU A 61 4.12 10.43 -10.73
CA GLU A 61 3.34 10.07 -11.91
C GLU A 61 1.85 9.90 -11.55
N ALA A 62 0.97 10.39 -12.43
CA ALA A 62 -0.46 10.31 -12.21
C ALA A 62 -0.95 8.85 -12.24
N LEU A 63 -1.73 8.48 -11.21
CA LEU A 63 -2.54 7.27 -11.17
C LEU A 63 -4.01 7.61 -11.41
N LYS A 64 -4.70 6.79 -12.20
CA LYS A 64 -6.11 7.00 -12.52
C LYS A 64 -6.99 6.81 -11.28
N MET A 65 -7.83 7.81 -10.97
CA MET A 65 -8.86 7.71 -9.94
C MET A 65 -10.22 7.36 -10.57
N PRO A 66 -11.02 6.46 -9.95
CA PRO A 66 -10.72 5.72 -8.72
C PRO A 66 -10.00 4.38 -8.96
N GLU A 67 -9.65 4.01 -10.19
CA GLU A 67 -9.32 2.61 -10.55
C GLU A 67 -7.94 2.15 -10.06
N ALA A 68 -6.93 3.00 -10.16
CA ALA A 68 -5.56 2.70 -9.74
C ALA A 68 -5.23 3.28 -8.35
N ILE A 69 -5.93 4.34 -7.95
CA ILE A 69 -5.84 4.93 -6.62
C ILE A 69 -7.22 5.46 -6.21
N ASN A 70 -7.58 5.37 -4.94
CA ASN A 70 -8.79 6.00 -4.43
C ASN A 70 -8.58 6.57 -3.02
N ASN A 71 -9.36 7.61 -2.72
CA ASN A 71 -9.52 8.08 -1.36
C ASN A 71 -10.42 7.07 -0.62
N GLU A 72 -9.99 6.62 0.56
CA GLU A 72 -10.75 5.68 1.37
C GLU A 72 -11.44 6.45 2.50
N LYS A 73 -10.72 6.72 3.58
CA LYS A 73 -11.18 7.58 4.68
C LYS A 73 -10.03 8.50 5.05
N TYR A 74 -10.24 9.81 4.95
CA TYR A 74 -9.18 10.79 5.26
C TYR A 74 -8.49 10.46 6.60
N PRO A 75 -7.14 10.47 6.66
CA PRO A 75 -6.18 10.85 5.61
C PRO A 75 -5.76 9.70 4.67
N PHE A 76 -6.38 8.53 4.79
CA PHE A 76 -5.95 7.31 4.10
C PHE A 76 -6.44 7.20 2.67
N LYS A 77 -5.55 6.67 1.83
CA LYS A 77 -5.74 6.33 0.42
C LYS A 77 -5.37 4.87 0.19
N ALA A 78 -5.74 4.34 -0.97
CA ALA A 78 -5.32 3.02 -1.42
C ALA A 78 -4.83 3.06 -2.85
N ILE A 79 -3.63 2.53 -3.11
CA ILE A 79 -3.22 2.14 -4.47
C ILE A 79 -3.74 0.73 -4.71
N LYS A 80 -4.36 0.51 -5.86
CA LYS A 80 -5.03 -0.75 -6.19
C LYS A 80 -4.35 -1.43 -7.36
N TYR A 81 -4.45 -2.75 -7.44
CA TYR A 81 -4.07 -3.54 -8.60
C TYR A 81 -5.03 -4.75 -8.72
N ALA A 82 -5.83 -4.74 -9.77
CA ALA A 82 -6.65 -5.89 -10.15
C ALA A 82 -5.79 -6.87 -10.95
N HIS A 83 -5.87 -8.15 -10.60
CA HIS A 83 -5.20 -9.22 -11.34
C HIS A 83 -6.24 -10.21 -11.82
N CYS A 84 -6.15 -10.54 -13.11
CA CYS A 84 -6.84 -11.67 -13.73
C CYS A 84 -5.78 -12.60 -14.29
N THR A 85 -5.98 -13.91 -14.15
CA THR A 85 -5.10 -14.95 -14.69
C THR A 85 -5.16 -15.04 -16.21
N ASP A 86 -6.31 -14.69 -16.80
CA ASP A 86 -6.56 -14.72 -18.24
C ASP A 86 -7.41 -13.50 -18.62
N TRP A 87 -6.73 -12.44 -19.10
CA TRP A 87 -7.37 -11.20 -19.49
C TRP A 87 -8.17 -11.33 -20.78
N ASP A 88 -7.76 -12.21 -21.69
CA ASP A 88 -8.42 -12.37 -22.99
C ASP A 88 -9.77 -13.03 -22.77
N LYS A 89 -9.80 -14.15 -22.02
CA LYS A 89 -11.05 -14.80 -21.62
C LYS A 89 -11.96 -13.89 -20.81
N PHE A 90 -11.38 -13.12 -19.88
CA PHE A 90 -12.15 -12.18 -19.07
C PHE A 90 -12.86 -11.11 -19.92
N ASN A 91 -12.19 -10.62 -20.97
CA ASN A 91 -12.78 -9.68 -21.91
C ASN A 91 -13.85 -10.34 -22.79
N GLU A 92 -13.63 -11.58 -23.26
CA GLU A 92 -14.60 -12.35 -24.03
C GLU A 92 -15.91 -12.60 -23.26
N GLU A 93 -15.81 -12.82 -21.94
CA GLU A 93 -16.96 -13.02 -21.05
C GLU A 93 -17.63 -11.71 -20.59
N ASN A 94 -17.19 -10.55 -21.10
CA ASN A 94 -17.61 -9.21 -20.64
C ASN A 94 -17.42 -9.00 -19.14
N GLY A 95 -16.33 -9.52 -18.57
CA GLY A 95 -16.00 -9.39 -17.16
C GLY A 95 -15.81 -7.93 -16.73
N SER A 96 -16.28 -7.57 -15.54
CA SER A 96 -16.10 -6.23 -14.97
C SER A 96 -14.93 -6.20 -14.00
N ILE A 97 -14.06 -5.19 -14.11
CA ILE A 97 -12.92 -4.98 -13.18
C ILE A 97 -13.42 -4.88 -11.72
N ASN A 98 -14.67 -4.47 -11.52
CA ASN A 98 -15.30 -4.39 -10.20
C ASN A 98 -15.56 -5.78 -9.59
N ASP A 99 -15.59 -6.84 -10.40
CA ASP A 99 -15.79 -8.22 -9.95
C ASP A 99 -14.47 -8.89 -9.55
N LEU A 100 -13.33 -8.32 -9.95
CA LEU A 100 -12.02 -8.83 -9.61
C LEU A 100 -11.64 -8.49 -8.16
N ALA A 101 -10.88 -9.39 -7.53
CA ALA A 101 -10.21 -9.08 -6.27
C ALA A 101 -9.01 -8.17 -6.56
N HIS A 102 -8.93 -7.04 -5.86
CA HIS A 102 -7.83 -6.10 -6.02
C HIS A 102 -6.85 -6.29 -4.87
N LEU A 103 -5.56 -6.38 -5.20
CA LEU A 103 -4.52 -6.06 -4.23
C LEU A 103 -4.55 -4.57 -3.95
N ARG A 104 -4.45 -4.20 -2.68
CA ARG A 104 -4.47 -2.81 -2.23
C ARG A 104 -3.30 -2.56 -1.30
N ALA A 105 -2.62 -1.45 -1.50
CA ALA A 105 -1.66 -0.88 -0.57
C ALA A 105 -2.31 0.34 0.08
N TYR A 106 -2.64 0.22 1.37
CA TYR A 106 -3.20 1.32 2.15
C TYR A 106 -2.09 2.20 2.69
N PHE A 107 -2.29 3.51 2.62
CA PHE A 107 -1.27 4.46 3.01
C PHE A 107 -1.86 5.82 3.38
N TRP A 108 -1.04 6.67 4.00
CA TRP A 108 -1.28 8.11 4.05
C TRP A 108 -0.01 8.86 3.63
N ASP A 109 -0.19 10.09 3.16
CA ASP A 109 0.92 11.00 2.90
C ASP A 109 1.13 11.90 4.13
N CYS A 110 2.39 12.18 4.48
CA CYS A 110 2.73 13.20 5.46
C CYS A 110 4.03 13.92 5.07
N ASN A 111 4.26 15.10 5.65
CA ASN A 111 5.48 15.87 5.45
C ASN A 111 6.11 16.24 6.82
N PRO A 112 6.62 15.24 7.57
CA PRO A 112 7.36 15.52 8.78
C PRO A 112 8.70 16.18 8.43
N TYR A 113 9.02 17.27 9.11
CA TYR A 113 10.33 17.93 9.02
C TYR A 113 10.78 18.35 7.60
N GLY A 114 9.85 18.55 6.66
CA GLY A 114 10.15 18.95 5.28
C GLY A 114 10.38 17.78 4.31
N GLU A 115 10.24 16.53 4.77
CA GLU A 115 10.38 15.33 3.96
C GLU A 115 9.02 14.76 3.54
N GLU A 116 8.75 14.68 2.23
CA GLU A 116 7.51 14.08 1.72
C GLU A 116 7.52 12.55 1.85
N LEU A 117 6.69 12.03 2.75
CA LEU A 117 6.54 10.60 3.03
C LEU A 117 5.23 10.02 2.49
N MET A 118 5.31 8.79 2.00
CA MET A 118 4.21 7.88 1.75
C MET A 118 4.33 6.69 2.72
N CYS A 119 3.49 6.64 3.74
CA CYS A 119 3.55 5.63 4.80
C CYS A 119 2.55 4.51 4.52
N ILE A 120 3.05 3.34 4.09
CA ILE A 120 2.23 2.17 3.78
C ILE A 120 1.88 1.45 5.08
N THR A 121 0.59 1.43 5.44
CA THR A 121 0.09 0.82 6.68
C THR A 121 0.00 -0.69 6.56
N HIS A 122 -0.65 -1.19 5.52
CA HIS A 122 -0.91 -2.61 5.31
C HIS A 122 -1.28 -2.90 3.85
N PHE A 123 -1.25 -4.18 3.50
CA PHE A 123 -1.75 -4.71 2.24
C PHE A 123 -3.02 -5.52 2.46
N LEU A 124 -3.89 -5.55 1.45
CA LEU A 124 -5.10 -6.36 1.48
C LEU A 124 -5.48 -6.84 0.09
N ARG A 125 -6.02 -8.05 -0.01
CA ARG A 125 -6.71 -8.53 -1.20
C ARG A 125 -8.22 -8.55 -0.94
N LYS A 126 -9.00 -7.79 -1.71
CA LYS A 126 -10.47 -7.83 -1.61
C LYS A 126 -11.18 -7.37 -2.87
N GLN A 127 -12.44 -7.80 -3.01
CA GLN A 127 -13.35 -7.37 -4.08
C GLN A 127 -14.14 -6.10 -3.70
N THR A 128 -14.47 -5.90 -2.42
CA THR A 128 -15.38 -4.81 -2.03
C THR A 128 -14.79 -3.42 -2.27
N GLU A 129 -15.61 -2.49 -2.78
CA GLU A 129 -15.14 -1.15 -3.15
C GLU A 129 -14.54 -0.35 -1.98
N LYS A 130 -15.14 -0.44 -0.78
CA LYS A 130 -14.78 0.40 0.38
C LYS A 130 -13.97 -0.31 1.46
N LEU A 131 -13.15 0.44 2.18
CA LEU A 131 -12.46 0.01 3.41
C LEU A 131 -13.42 -0.58 4.46
N HIS A 132 -13.11 -1.75 5.00
CA HIS A 132 -13.85 -2.28 6.15
C HIS A 132 -13.43 -1.48 7.41
N PRO A 133 -14.32 -1.25 8.39
CA PRO A 133 -13.96 -0.50 9.60
C PRO A 133 -12.71 -1.05 10.33
N LYS A 134 -12.52 -2.37 10.33
CA LYS A 134 -11.33 -3.03 10.92
C LYS A 134 -10.02 -2.62 10.23
N ASP A 135 -10.01 -2.54 8.91
CA ASP A 135 -8.83 -2.12 8.13
C ASP A 135 -8.48 -0.63 8.37
N THR A 136 -9.51 0.17 8.68
CA THR A 136 -9.33 1.56 9.09
C THR A 136 -8.62 1.65 10.43
N GLU A 137 -8.97 0.79 11.38
CA GLU A 137 -8.36 0.75 12.70
C GLU A 137 -6.87 0.39 12.62
N ILE A 138 -6.49 -0.59 11.78
CA ILE A 138 -5.08 -0.90 11.49
C ILE A 138 -4.34 0.36 11.03
N SER A 139 -4.91 1.08 10.07
CA SER A 139 -4.27 2.28 9.51
C SER A 139 -4.10 3.39 10.56
N LEU A 140 -5.10 3.57 11.44
CA LEU A 140 -5.03 4.53 12.54
C LEU A 140 -3.98 4.15 13.58
N GLN A 141 -3.91 2.87 13.95
CA GLN A 141 -2.93 2.36 14.91
C GLN A 141 -1.50 2.50 14.37
N GLU A 142 -1.26 2.11 13.13
CA GLU A 142 0.06 2.24 12.49
C GLU A 142 0.49 3.70 12.38
N LYS A 143 -0.45 4.60 12.03
CA LYS A 143 -0.20 6.05 12.03
C LYS A 143 0.16 6.59 13.41
N ASP A 144 -0.65 6.28 14.42
CA ASP A 144 -0.41 6.76 15.79
C ASP A 144 0.94 6.26 16.34
N LYS A 145 1.28 4.99 16.10
CA LYS A 145 2.60 4.43 16.44
C LYS A 145 3.73 5.18 15.74
N PHE A 146 3.62 5.41 14.43
CA PHE A 146 4.69 6.05 13.66
C PHE A 146 4.92 7.50 14.10
N GLU A 147 3.83 8.24 14.31
CA GLU A 147 3.86 9.62 14.80
C GLU A 147 4.46 9.72 16.21
N LYS A 148 4.08 8.84 17.13
CA LYS A 148 4.63 8.79 18.50
C LYS A 148 6.11 8.43 18.54
N ASN A 149 6.59 7.67 17.57
CA ASN A 149 8.01 7.35 17.40
C ASN A 149 8.76 8.42 16.58
N GLY A 150 8.16 9.60 16.34
CA GLY A 150 8.81 10.73 15.69
C GLY A 150 9.09 10.51 14.21
N PHE A 151 8.29 9.67 13.53
CA PHE A 151 8.47 9.32 12.11
C PHE A 151 9.82 8.64 11.80
N SER A 152 10.42 7.96 12.79
CA SER A 152 11.70 7.26 12.61
C SER A 152 11.54 5.98 11.80
N TYR A 153 12.41 5.77 10.80
CA TYR A 153 12.48 4.56 9.98
C TYR A 153 13.94 4.17 9.67
N GLU A 154 14.14 2.91 9.31
CA GLU A 154 15.45 2.34 8.91
C GLU A 154 15.63 2.31 7.38
N ASP A 155 16.87 2.23 6.90
CA ASP A 155 17.26 2.13 5.48
C ASP A 155 17.53 0.70 4.98
#